data_AF-A0ABD4L0Z3-F1
#
_entry.id   AF-A0ABD4L0Z3-F1
#
_cell.length_a   1.000
_cell.length_b   1.000
_cell.length_c   1.000
_cell.angle_alpha   90.00
_cell.angle_beta   90.00
_cell.angle_gamma   90.00
#
_symmetry.space_group_name_H-M   'P 1'
#
loop_
_entity.id
_entity.type
_entity.pdbx_description
1 polymer ?
#
loop_
_entity_poly.entity_id
_entity_poly.type
_entity_poly.pdbx_seq_one_letter_code
_entity_poly.pdbx_strand_id
1 'polypeptide(L)' 'RLHSGQVFVNNWAGGDQTVPFGGVKQSGNGRDKSHHSLAEYTELKTVWMSLEG' A
#
# COMPACT_ATOMS: atom_id res chain seq x y z
N ARG A 1 0.55 -14.73 -18.06
CA ARG A 1 0.84 -13.52 -17.24
C ARG A 1 0.99 -13.95 -15.79
N LEU A 2 1.87 -13.32 -15.01
CA LEU A 2 2.07 -13.67 -13.59
C LEU A 2 1.00 -13.00 -12.71
N HIS A 3 0.45 -13.75 -11.75
CA HIS A 3 -0.46 -13.24 -10.72
C HIS A 3 0.29 -13.15 -9.40
N SER A 4 0.99 -12.03 -9.19
CA SER A 4 1.85 -11.78 -8.03
C SER A 4 1.71 -10.34 -7.59
N GLY A 5 1.96 -10.05 -6.31
CA GLY A 5 2.04 -8.68 -5.82
C GLY A 5 3.38 -8.00 -6.13
N GLN A 6 4.44 -8.78 -6.41
CA GLN A 6 5.76 -8.29 -6.86
C GLN A 6 6.36 -9.22 -7.91
N VAL A 7 7.06 -8.65 -8.90
CA VAL A 7 7.81 -9.39 -9.92
C VAL A 7 9.15 -8.70 -10.11
N PHE A 8 10.23 -9.44 -9.94
CA PHE A 8 11.60 -8.97 -10.21
C PHE A 8 12.13 -9.68 -11.45
N VAL A 9 12.71 -8.93 -12.39
CA VAL A 9 13.28 -9.46 -13.63
C VAL A 9 14.78 -9.20 -13.63
N ASN A 10 15.59 -10.25 -13.77
CA ASN A 10 17.06 -10.20 -13.69
C ASN A 10 17.60 -9.55 -12.40
N ASN A 11 16.79 -9.57 -11.33
CA ASN A 11 17.14 -9.11 -9.99
C ASN A 11 16.28 -9.87 -8.95
N TRP A 12 16.60 -9.71 -7.68
CA TRP A 12 15.81 -10.23 -6.56
C TRP A 12 15.76 -9.20 -5.43
N ALA A 13 14.57 -8.98 -4.86
CA ALA A 13 14.34 -8.05 -3.73
C ALA A 13 14.77 -6.58 -4.01
N GLY A 14 14.65 -6.12 -5.26
CA GLY A 14 14.96 -4.74 -5.63
C GLY A 14 13.82 -3.77 -5.28
N GLY A 15 14.01 -2.91 -4.30
CA GLY A 15 13.05 -1.85 -3.96
C GLY A 15 13.35 -1.25 -2.59
N ASP A 16 12.99 0.02 -2.40
CA ASP A 16 13.15 0.71 -1.12
C ASP A 16 11.80 0.84 -0.38
N GLN A 17 11.70 1.74 0.59
CA GLN A 17 10.47 1.96 1.36
C GLN A 17 9.35 2.61 0.55
N THR A 18 9.63 3.12 -0.65
CA THR A 18 8.65 3.79 -1.52
C THR A 18 7.86 2.81 -2.38
N VAL A 19 8.35 1.56 -2.53
CA VAL A 19 7.73 0.51 -3.36
C VAL A 19 6.79 -0.34 -2.51
N PRO A 20 5.51 -0.54 -2.93
CA PRO A 20 4.56 -1.34 -2.16
C PRO A 20 4.96 -2.81 -2.15
N PHE A 21 4.84 -3.43 -0.98
CA PHE A 21 5.10 -4.85 -0.74
C PHE A 21 3.79 -5.57 -0.42
N GLY A 22 3.59 -6.77 -0.98
CA GLY A 22 2.45 -7.61 -0.60
C GLY A 22 2.16 -8.73 -1.60
N GLY A 23 1.21 -9.59 -1.22
CA GLY A 23 0.81 -10.78 -1.97
C GLY A 23 -0.53 -10.64 -2.69
N VAL A 24 -0.98 -11.71 -3.33
CA VAL A 24 -2.36 -11.85 -3.82
C VAL A 24 -2.92 -13.20 -3.39
N LYS A 25 -4.24 -13.31 -3.26
CA LYS A 25 -4.93 -14.55 -2.83
C LYS A 25 -4.47 -15.01 -1.44
N GLN A 26 -4.15 -16.29 -1.27
CA GLN A 26 -3.73 -16.87 0.01
C GLN A 26 -2.37 -16.37 0.51
N SER A 27 -1.60 -15.65 -0.30
CA SER A 27 -0.32 -15.05 0.13
C SER A 27 -0.50 -13.72 0.90
N GLY A 28 -1.72 -13.21 1.02
CA GLY A 28 -2.05 -12.03 1.80
C GLY A 28 -3.07 -11.12 1.14
N ASN A 29 -3.65 -10.24 1.96
CA ASN A 29 -4.53 -9.15 1.54
C ASN A 29 -3.94 -7.83 2.05
N GLY A 30 -4.03 -6.77 1.24
CA GLY A 30 -3.43 -5.46 1.54
C GLY A 30 -1.98 -5.28 1.07
N ARG A 31 -1.41 -4.12 1.39
CA ARG A 31 -0.05 -3.70 1.00
C ARG A 31 0.67 -3.03 2.16
N ASP A 32 1.94 -3.36 2.32
CA ASP A 32 2.86 -2.70 3.24
C ASP A 32 3.84 -1.81 2.48
N LYS A 33 4.53 -0.90 3.18
CA LYS A 33 5.39 0.17 2.64
C LYS A 33 4.63 1.13 1.71
N SER A 34 5.37 2.09 1.15
CA SER A 34 4.85 3.10 0.23
C SER A 34 3.72 3.96 0.85
N HIS A 35 3.12 4.83 0.07
CA HIS A 35 1.87 5.49 0.45
C HIS A 35 0.68 4.53 0.45
N HIS A 36 0.82 3.38 -0.20
CA HIS A 36 -0.23 2.37 -0.32
C HIS A 36 -0.60 1.76 1.04
N SER A 37 0.35 1.65 1.98
CA SER A 37 0.07 1.13 3.32
C SER A 37 -0.77 2.08 4.18
N LEU A 38 -0.84 3.37 3.85
CA LEU A 38 -1.63 4.33 4.63
C LEU A 38 -3.10 3.93 4.68
N ALA A 39 -3.65 3.37 3.60
CA ALA A 39 -5.03 2.90 3.57
C ALA A 39 -5.28 1.68 4.50
N GLU A 40 -4.25 0.91 4.82
CA GLU A 40 -4.34 -0.26 5.72
C GLU A 40 -4.19 0.15 7.20
N TYR A 41 -3.51 1.27 7.47
CA TYR A 41 -3.16 1.72 8.82
C TYR A 41 -3.86 3.00 9.27
N THR A 42 -4.67 3.62 8.42
CA THR A 42 -5.41 4.84 8.74
C THR A 42 -6.86 4.72 8.32
N GLU A 43 -7.72 5.45 9.03
CA GLU A 43 -9.14 5.56 8.75
C GLU A 43 -9.46 6.97 8.27
N LEU A 44 -10.24 7.07 7.19
CA LEU A 44 -10.65 8.38 6.67
C LEU A 44 -11.70 9.00 7.58
N LYS A 45 -11.41 10.17 8.14
CA LYS A 45 -12.33 10.94 8.99
C LYS A 45 -12.64 12.29 8.37
N THR A 46 -13.93 12.55 8.16
CA THR A 46 -14.43 13.84 7.67
C THR A 46 -14.89 14.71 8.84
N VAL A 47 -14.44 15.96 8.88
CA VAL A 47 -14.85 16.96 9.88
C VAL A 47 -15.27 18.24 9.16
N TRP A 48 -16.39 18.82 9.56
CA TRP A 48 -16.87 20.12 9.09
C TRP A 48 -16.90 21.09 10.25
N MET A 49 -16.38 22.30 10.04
CA MET A 49 -16.38 23.38 11.03
C MET A 49 -16.91 24.66 10.38
N SER A 50 -17.88 25.29 11.02
CA SER A 50 -18.33 26.64 10.65
C SER A 50 -17.42 27.65 11.35
N LEU A 51 -16.93 28.64 10.61
CA LEU A 51 -16.16 29.75 11.17
C LEU A 51 -17.12 30.93 11.33
N GLU A 52 -17.39 31.34 12.57
CA GLU A 52 -18.06 32.62 12.85
C GLU A 52 -17.02 33.74 12.90
N GLY A 53 -17.41 34.92 12.40
CA GLY A 53 -16.68 36.18 12.52
C GLY A 53 -17.49 37.18 13.34
#